data_AF-A0A0F4GK74-F1
#
_entry.id   AF-A0A0F4GK74-F1
#
_cell.length_a   1.000
_cell.length_b   1.000
_cell.length_c   1.000
_cell.angle_alpha   90.00
_cell.angle_beta   90.00
_cell.angle_gamma   90.00
#
_symmetry.space_group_name_H-M   'P 1'
#
loop_
_entity.id
_entity.type
_entity.pdbx_description
1 polymer ?
#
loop_
_entity_poly.entity_id
_entity_poly.type
_entity_poly.pdbx_seq_one_letter_code
_entity_poly.pdbx_strand_id
1 'polypeptide(L)'
;MDANAYLKRHGWRGDGHSLDTTNRGIRKPLLVSKKIDVLGVGLNKHAAVSDQWWMRAFDEGLKNLGTDKKSTLSTVREHGIHLGGLYGRFVKGETVEGTIGSGSTSEDDKIKAMGGEVLGQKRKRDDAMEEKRSKRKVDDSSERGKKLRKDIDRKIKIVLREACECGLVSSSASSKKASSKCSTDVDAATLVHIFERAGLPASTMPEEETETKSSKSQKYTREKSQRELKRAAQAYFESELSESDLTTLRDDDQAEEKRRAAKGQEKEVDKYKRKAEKLIARAAKADEKKKTTTKQAKIMDEMVPETESLGFVVDTTGNPSLLKSADLPAAGKKGLHVYEPDGSIRYTVTPDAPVPLDPTIWEGVDIKTLPKAVREARRTWMAERRGVKKAARPGHKASRNADKGKDKDKAQRRDEERKEHERKLLRESRKAAKHGGSASEDAPRFPLIEVTTTSGPFTKEESAIARRTVRSTLKKEKRAAKEEAGRSKKSKKSKASK
;
A
#
# COMPACT_ATOMS: atom_id res chain seq x y z
N MET A 1 -53.79 -2.31 1.57
CA MET A 1 -53.80 -1.44 0.37
C MET A 1 -52.95 -2.09 -0.69
N ASP A 2 -53.53 -2.40 -1.85
CA ASP A 2 -52.79 -2.97 -2.96
C ASP A 2 -52.23 -1.83 -3.82
N ALA A 3 -50.94 -1.53 -3.64
CA ALA A 3 -50.25 -0.42 -4.30
C ALA A 3 -50.27 -0.55 -5.82
N ASN A 4 -50.27 -1.78 -6.33
CA ASN A 4 -50.27 -2.06 -7.76
C ASN A 4 -51.62 -1.72 -8.39
N ALA A 5 -52.73 -2.07 -7.71
CA ALA A 5 -54.07 -1.69 -8.12
C ALA A 5 -54.28 -0.16 -8.08
N TYR A 6 -53.73 0.52 -7.07
CA TYR A 6 -53.79 1.98 -6.97
C TYR A 6 -53.04 2.68 -8.11
N LEU A 7 -51.82 2.24 -8.41
CA LEU A 7 -51.01 2.82 -9.48
C LEU A 7 -51.61 2.56 -10.87
N LYS A 8 -52.21 1.37 -11.10
CA LYS A 8 -52.94 1.07 -12.35
C LYS A 8 -54.14 1.99 -12.56
N ARG A 9 -54.86 2.36 -11.50
CA ARG A 9 -55.94 3.36 -11.57
C ARG A 9 -55.44 4.74 -11.98
N HIS A 10 -54.20 5.08 -11.61
CA HIS A 10 -53.51 6.32 -11.99
C HIS A 10 -52.74 6.21 -13.33
N GLY A 11 -53.10 5.25 -14.18
CA GLY A 11 -52.54 5.13 -15.53
C GLY A 11 -51.20 4.41 -15.62
N TRP A 12 -50.71 3.81 -14.53
CA TRP A 12 -49.48 3.01 -14.59
C TRP A 12 -49.72 1.72 -15.37
N ARG A 13 -48.97 1.54 -16.47
CA ARG A 13 -49.12 0.41 -17.39
C ARG A 13 -48.41 -0.87 -16.95
N GLY A 14 -47.80 -0.87 -15.75
CA GLY A 14 -47.10 -2.01 -15.15
C GLY A 14 -45.58 -1.93 -15.27
N ASP A 15 -44.92 -3.04 -14.91
CA ASP A 15 -43.47 -3.11 -14.85
C ASP A 15 -42.83 -2.71 -16.18
N GLY A 16 -41.84 -1.83 -16.08
CA GLY A 16 -41.12 -1.33 -17.23
C GLY A 16 -41.67 -0.07 -17.88
N HIS A 17 -42.80 0.46 -17.40
CA HIS A 17 -43.36 1.74 -17.84
C HIS A 17 -43.27 2.76 -16.72
N SER A 18 -42.83 3.98 -17.03
CA SER A 18 -42.90 5.12 -16.12
C SER A 18 -44.35 5.57 -15.96
N LEU A 19 -44.66 6.29 -14.87
CA LEU A 19 -45.95 6.99 -14.74
C LEU A 19 -46.08 8.18 -15.71
N ASP A 20 -44.99 8.55 -16.38
CA ASP A 20 -44.97 9.61 -17.38
C ASP A 20 -45.55 9.13 -18.73
N THR A 21 -46.35 10.01 -19.36
CA THR A 21 -46.93 9.89 -20.70
C THR A 21 -45.91 9.55 -21.80
N THR A 22 -44.64 9.91 -21.59
CA THR A 22 -43.58 9.76 -22.59
C THR A 22 -42.98 8.36 -22.68
N ASN A 23 -43.50 7.37 -21.94
CA ASN A 23 -43.07 5.95 -21.97
C ASN A 23 -41.54 5.76 -21.84
N ARG A 24 -40.87 6.57 -21.01
CA ARG A 24 -39.41 6.49 -20.77
C ARG A 24 -39.01 5.42 -19.74
N GLY A 25 -39.95 4.55 -19.36
CA GLY A 25 -39.68 3.45 -18.43
C GLY A 25 -38.71 2.43 -19.02
N ILE A 26 -37.81 1.90 -18.18
CA ILE A 26 -36.88 0.86 -18.60
C ILE A 26 -37.61 -0.49 -18.53
N ARG A 27 -38.03 -1.03 -19.67
CA ARG A 27 -38.81 -2.27 -19.79
C ARG A 27 -38.16 -3.51 -19.14
N LYS A 28 -36.84 -3.53 -19.05
CA LYS A 28 -36.06 -4.56 -18.37
C LYS A 28 -35.34 -3.92 -17.19
N PRO A 29 -35.46 -4.43 -15.96
CA PRO A 29 -34.65 -3.93 -14.86
C PRO A 29 -33.17 -4.01 -15.29
N LEU A 30 -32.39 -2.97 -14.95
CA LEU A 30 -30.97 -2.95 -15.27
C LEU A 30 -30.30 -4.15 -14.59
N LEU A 31 -30.05 -5.20 -15.37
CA LEU A 31 -29.25 -6.35 -14.96
C LEU A 31 -27.79 -5.89 -14.89
N VAL A 32 -27.45 -5.22 -13.78
CA VAL A 32 -26.07 -4.94 -13.44
C VAL A 32 -25.47 -6.26 -12.99
N SER A 33 -24.57 -6.83 -13.79
CA SER A 33 -23.79 -8.01 -13.37
C SER A 33 -23.12 -7.65 -12.05
N LYS A 34 -23.39 -8.42 -10.98
CA LYS A 34 -22.75 -8.24 -9.68
C LYS A 34 -21.28 -8.64 -9.79
N LYS A 35 -20.47 -7.76 -10.39
CA LYS A 35 -19.04 -7.96 -10.55
C LYS A 35 -18.38 -7.57 -9.24
N ILE A 36 -17.79 -8.55 -8.56
CA ILE A 36 -17.08 -8.35 -7.28
C ILE A 36 -15.66 -7.82 -7.54
N ASP A 37 -15.52 -6.89 -8.50
CA ASP A 37 -14.23 -6.27 -8.82
C ASP A 37 -14.21 -4.83 -8.32
N VAL A 38 -13.04 -4.44 -7.82
CA VAL A 38 -12.72 -3.24 -7.02
C VAL A 38 -12.90 -1.90 -7.78
N LEU A 39 -13.48 -1.90 -8.99
CA LEU A 39 -13.44 -0.75 -9.90
C LEU A 39 -14.81 -0.36 -10.51
N GLY A 40 -15.91 -0.53 -9.76
CA GLY A 40 -17.23 0.09 -10.00
C GLY A 40 -18.41 -0.89 -9.91
N VAL A 41 -19.64 -0.52 -9.58
CA VAL A 41 -20.22 0.76 -9.10
C VAL A 41 -20.95 0.44 -7.79
N GLY A 42 -20.59 1.12 -6.69
CA GLY A 42 -21.53 1.37 -5.59
C GLY A 42 -21.48 0.52 -4.31
N LEU A 43 -20.49 -0.35 -4.08
CA LEU A 43 -20.34 -0.99 -2.75
C LEU A 43 -18.91 -0.86 -2.23
N ASN A 44 -18.68 0.21 -1.46
CA ASN A 44 -17.59 0.24 -0.49
C ASN A 44 -17.82 -0.93 0.48
N LYS A 45 -17.02 -2.00 0.38
CA LYS A 45 -17.02 -3.10 1.37
C LYS A 45 -16.83 -2.59 2.80
N HIS A 46 -16.25 -1.40 2.93
CA HIS A 46 -16.01 -0.73 4.19
C HIS A 46 -17.14 0.21 4.63
N ALA A 47 -18.15 0.54 3.83
CA ALA A 47 -19.25 1.41 4.29
C ALA A 47 -20.22 0.65 5.21
N ALA A 48 -20.64 -0.56 4.81
CA ALA A 48 -21.45 -1.42 5.68
C ALA A 48 -20.69 -1.89 6.94
N VAL A 49 -19.35 -1.97 6.86
CA VAL A 49 -18.49 -2.34 8.01
C VAL A 49 -18.13 -1.12 8.85
N SER A 50 -18.04 0.07 8.27
CA SER A 50 -17.78 1.31 9.00
C SER A 50 -19.01 1.79 9.75
N ASP A 51 -20.23 1.54 9.28
CA ASP A 51 -21.45 1.98 9.96
C ASP A 51 -21.83 1.07 11.14
N GLN A 52 -21.29 -0.15 11.20
CA GLN A 52 -21.54 -1.11 12.27
C GLN A 52 -20.45 -1.13 13.36
N TRP A 53 -19.53 -0.16 13.36
CA TRP A 53 -18.47 -0.09 14.35
C TRP A 53 -19.01 0.10 15.78
N TRP A 54 -20.08 0.89 15.94
CA TRP A 54 -20.71 1.16 17.23
C TRP A 54 -21.44 -0.08 17.77
N MET A 55 -22.14 -0.85 16.92
CA MET A 55 -22.75 -2.13 17.30
C MET A 55 -21.69 -3.13 17.78
N ARG A 56 -20.54 -3.19 17.11
CA ARG A 56 -19.43 -4.05 17.53
C ARG A 56 -18.77 -3.56 18.82
N ALA A 57 -18.55 -2.26 18.98
CA ALA A 57 -18.01 -1.69 20.20
C ALA A 57 -18.97 -1.87 21.40
N PHE A 58 -20.28 -1.81 21.15
CA PHE A 58 -21.32 -2.08 22.15
C PHE A 58 -21.38 -3.56 22.52
N ASP A 59 -21.39 -4.48 21.54
CA ASP A 59 -21.33 -5.93 21.78
C ASP A 59 -20.04 -6.35 22.48
N GLU A 60 -18.91 -5.70 22.16
CA GLU A 60 -17.63 -5.89 22.85
C GLU A 60 -17.67 -5.33 24.27
N GLY A 61 -18.36 -4.20 24.48
CA GLY A 61 -18.66 -3.66 25.81
C GLY A 61 -19.48 -4.65 26.66
N LEU A 62 -20.54 -5.24 26.10
CA LEU A 62 -21.36 -6.26 26.77
C LEU A 62 -20.58 -7.54 27.06
N LYS A 63 -19.70 -7.98 26.17
CA LYS A 63 -18.85 -9.16 26.39
C LYS A 63 -17.77 -8.95 27.44
N ASN A 64 -17.35 -7.70 27.65
CA ASN A 64 -16.32 -7.35 28.63
C ASN A 64 -16.92 -6.93 29.98
N LEU A 65 -18.25 -6.81 30.11
CA LEU A 65 -18.94 -6.55 31.38
C LEU A 65 -18.68 -7.72 32.34
N GLY A 66 -17.98 -7.45 33.45
CA GLY A 66 -17.57 -8.46 34.43
C GLY A 66 -16.15 -9.01 34.24
N THR A 67 -15.43 -8.57 33.20
CA THR A 67 -13.98 -8.78 33.10
C THR A 67 -13.27 -7.44 33.29
N ASP A 68 -12.21 -7.36 34.11
CA ASP A 68 -11.46 -6.12 34.40
C ASP A 68 -10.72 -5.51 33.19
N LYS A 69 -11.15 -5.83 31.96
CA LYS A 69 -10.57 -5.37 30.71
C LYS A 69 -11.23 -4.07 30.30
N LYS A 70 -10.41 -3.04 30.09
CA LYS A 70 -10.87 -1.72 29.61
C LYS A 70 -11.60 -1.87 28.27
N SER A 71 -12.88 -1.51 28.25
CA SER A 71 -13.72 -1.59 27.05
C SER A 71 -13.28 -0.57 25.98
N THR A 72 -13.56 -0.88 24.72
CA THR A 72 -13.29 0.05 23.60
C THR A 72 -14.04 1.39 23.76
N LEU A 73 -15.20 1.40 24.43
CA LEU A 73 -15.93 2.61 24.80
C LEU A 73 -15.21 3.44 25.89
N SER A 74 -14.57 2.78 26.86
CA SER A 74 -13.75 3.44 27.89
C SER A 74 -12.54 4.13 27.26
N THR A 75 -11.88 3.49 26.28
CA THR A 75 -10.78 4.08 25.51
C THR A 75 -11.23 5.28 24.68
N VAL A 76 -12.42 5.23 24.07
CA VAL A 76 -13.02 6.36 23.33
C VAL A 76 -13.38 7.52 24.26
N ARG A 77 -13.83 7.24 25.48
CA ARG A 77 -14.13 8.25 26.51
C ARG A 77 -12.88 8.90 27.07
N GLU A 78 -11.81 8.14 27.31
CA GLU A 78 -10.52 8.64 27.82
C GLU A 78 -9.72 9.42 26.77
N HIS A 79 -9.69 8.95 25.52
CA HIS A 79 -8.82 9.53 24.49
C HIS A 79 -9.55 10.44 23.49
N GLY A 80 -10.88 10.49 23.51
CA GLY A 80 -11.68 11.25 22.56
C GLY A 80 -11.58 10.70 21.13
N ILE A 81 -12.60 10.96 20.31
CA ILE A 81 -12.62 10.56 18.90
C ILE A 81 -11.77 11.55 18.07
N HIS A 82 -10.47 11.66 18.36
CA HIS A 82 -9.53 12.48 17.57
C HIS A 82 -9.10 11.78 16.26
N LEU A 83 -9.65 10.61 15.97
CA LEU A 83 -9.42 9.83 14.76
C LEU A 83 -10.52 10.08 13.72
N GLY A 84 -10.63 11.32 13.22
CA GLY A 84 -11.15 11.65 11.88
C GLY A 84 -12.43 10.96 11.38
N GLY A 85 -13.42 10.75 12.25
CA GLY A 85 -14.73 10.19 11.89
C GLY A 85 -15.87 11.22 11.96
N LEU A 86 -17.04 10.85 11.41
CA LEU A 86 -18.26 11.66 11.28
C LEU A 86 -18.64 12.49 12.53
N TYR A 87 -18.25 12.02 13.72
CA TYR A 87 -18.56 12.66 14.99
C TYR A 87 -17.61 13.78 15.44
N GLY A 88 -16.52 14.05 14.71
CA GLY A 88 -15.61 15.17 15.01
C GLY A 88 -16.21 16.57 14.82
N ARG A 89 -17.46 16.65 14.33
CA ARG A 89 -18.24 17.88 14.15
C ARG A 89 -19.25 18.15 15.25
N PHE A 90 -19.49 17.18 16.15
CA PHE A 90 -20.36 17.43 17.30
C PHE A 90 -19.52 18.11 18.39
N VAL A 91 -19.77 19.39 18.58
CA VAL A 91 -19.34 20.11 19.78
C VAL A 91 -20.10 19.50 20.96
N LYS A 92 -19.38 19.10 22.02
CA LYS A 92 -20.03 18.70 23.27
C LYS A 92 -20.86 19.89 23.75
N GLY A 93 -22.19 19.80 23.60
CA GLY A 93 -23.10 20.79 24.14
C GLY A 93 -22.88 20.92 25.65
N GLU A 94 -23.15 22.11 26.17
CA GLU A 94 -23.16 22.37 27.60
C GLU A 94 -24.08 21.35 28.28
N THR A 95 -23.54 20.62 29.25
CA THR A 95 -24.31 19.61 29.99
C THR A 95 -25.31 20.34 30.88
N VAL A 96 -26.58 20.35 30.47
CA VAL A 96 -27.69 20.77 31.32
C VAL A 96 -27.78 19.73 32.44
N GLU A 97 -27.62 20.18 33.69
CA GLU A 97 -27.83 19.34 34.88
C GLU A 97 -29.25 18.78 34.83
N GLY A 98 -29.35 17.46 34.66
CA GLY A 98 -30.65 16.78 34.66
C GLY A 98 -31.31 16.93 36.03
N THR A 99 -32.59 17.27 36.05
CA THR A 99 -33.46 17.40 37.23
C THR A 99 -33.80 16.05 37.89
N ILE A 100 -32.94 15.03 37.73
CA ILE A 100 -33.08 13.75 38.43
C ILE A 100 -32.09 13.81 39.59
N GLY A 101 -32.64 13.99 40.78
CA GLY A 101 -31.92 14.33 42.00
C GLY A 101 -30.69 13.45 42.25
N SER A 102 -29.55 14.11 42.48
CA SER A 102 -28.36 13.54 43.07
C SER A 102 -28.62 13.20 44.54
N GLY A 103 -29.24 12.04 44.77
CA GLY A 103 -29.38 11.46 46.10
C GLY A 103 -28.60 10.15 46.18
N SER A 104 -27.57 10.14 47.04
CA SER A 104 -26.81 8.97 47.56
C SER A 104 -25.99 8.17 46.53
N THR A 105 -24.75 7.72 46.73
CA THR A 105 -23.75 7.67 47.83
C THR A 105 -22.49 7.00 47.23
N SER A 106 -21.38 7.03 47.99
CA SER A 106 -20.08 6.32 47.89
C SER A 106 -18.96 7.15 47.24
N GLU A 107 -18.18 7.93 47.99
CA GLU A 107 -17.10 7.49 48.92
C GLU A 107 -16.15 6.46 48.30
N ASP A 108 -15.28 6.87 47.37
CA ASP A 108 -14.06 6.09 47.05
C ASP A 108 -12.86 6.92 46.50
N ASP A 109 -12.96 8.25 46.34
CA ASP A 109 -11.86 9.05 45.74
C ASP A 109 -11.01 9.85 46.76
N LYS A 110 -11.07 9.53 48.05
CA LYS A 110 -10.38 10.32 49.12
C LYS A 110 -9.04 9.77 49.63
N ILE A 111 -8.41 8.80 48.98
CA ILE A 111 -7.11 8.27 49.41
C ILE A 111 -6.06 8.35 48.30
N LYS A 112 -5.60 9.57 47.95
CA LYS A 112 -4.27 9.75 47.32
C LYS A 112 -3.72 11.18 47.33
N ALA A 113 -4.01 11.94 48.39
CA ALA A 113 -3.46 13.28 48.55
C ALA A 113 -3.17 13.60 50.02
N MET A 114 -2.14 12.97 50.62
CA MET A 114 -1.30 13.54 51.68
C MET A 114 -0.05 12.67 51.87
N GLY A 115 1.13 13.24 51.62
CA GLY A 115 2.41 12.62 51.97
C GLY A 115 3.56 13.06 51.07
N GLY A 116 4.25 14.15 51.44
CA GLY A 116 5.55 14.50 50.85
C GLY A 116 5.78 16.00 50.70
N GLU A 117 6.01 16.68 51.82
CA GLU A 117 6.57 18.03 51.89
C GLU A 117 8.11 17.98 51.72
N VAL A 118 8.70 19.14 51.38
CA VAL A 118 10.12 19.53 51.49
C VAL A 118 11.05 19.19 50.32
N LEU A 119 11.21 20.13 49.38
CA LEU A 119 12.42 20.97 49.23
C LEU A 119 12.31 21.81 47.94
N GLY A 120 12.54 23.11 48.08
CA GLY A 120 12.25 24.10 47.07
C GLY A 120 13.19 24.09 45.86
N GLN A 121 12.66 24.54 44.73
CA GLN A 121 13.43 25.33 43.78
C GLN A 121 12.52 26.34 43.07
N LYS A 122 12.82 27.60 43.38
CA LYS A 122 12.27 28.82 42.80
C LYS A 122 12.90 29.02 41.41
N ARG A 123 12.09 29.54 40.47
CA ARG A 123 12.44 30.21 39.17
C ARG A 123 12.40 29.35 37.89
N LYS A 124 11.32 29.51 37.12
CA LYS A 124 11.26 30.15 35.78
C LYS A 124 9.87 29.88 35.20
N ARG A 125 8.98 30.87 35.27
CA ARG A 125 7.60 30.77 34.80
C ARG A 125 7.30 31.98 33.92
N ASP A 126 7.99 32.09 32.78
CA ASP A 126 7.67 33.11 31.75
C ASP A 126 7.77 32.59 30.30
N ASP A 127 8.38 31.42 30.01
CA ASP A 127 8.59 30.98 28.61
C ASP A 127 7.42 30.17 27.97
N ALA A 128 6.37 29.82 28.73
CA ALA A 128 5.32 28.92 28.25
C ALA A 128 4.15 29.60 27.50
N MET A 129 4.06 30.94 27.51
CA MET A 129 2.96 31.65 26.86
C MET A 129 3.26 32.08 25.41
N GLU A 130 4.54 32.12 25.01
CA GLU A 130 4.95 32.53 23.65
C GLU A 130 4.82 31.38 22.62
N GLU A 131 4.97 30.13 23.04
CA GLU A 131 4.85 28.95 22.16
C GLU A 131 3.41 28.72 21.65
N LYS A 132 2.39 29.14 22.40
CA LYS A 132 0.98 29.04 21.96
C LYS A 132 0.58 30.12 20.96
N ARG A 133 1.22 31.30 20.97
CA ARG A 133 0.96 32.37 19.98
C ARG A 133 1.66 32.12 18.65
N SER A 134 2.84 31.50 18.64
CA SER A 134 3.55 31.17 17.39
C SER A 134 2.84 30.06 16.59
N LYS A 135 2.16 29.12 17.25
CA LYS A 135 1.45 28.01 16.57
C LYS A 135 0.23 28.45 15.76
N ARG A 136 -0.47 29.53 16.16
CA ARG A 136 -1.66 30.03 15.42
C ARG A 136 -1.32 30.77 14.12
N LYS A 137 -0.16 31.43 14.02
CA LYS A 137 0.24 32.15 12.79
C LYS A 137 0.69 31.21 11.66
N VAL A 138 1.17 30.00 11.99
CA VAL A 138 1.66 29.03 11.00
C VAL A 138 0.52 28.35 10.23
N ASP A 139 -0.67 28.21 10.83
CA ASP A 139 -1.80 27.59 10.13
C ASP A 139 -2.41 28.50 9.06
N ASP A 140 -2.43 29.82 9.28
CA ASP A 140 -3.08 30.76 8.35
C ASP A 140 -2.26 30.96 7.05
N SER A 141 -0.92 31.06 7.16
CA SER A 141 -0.05 31.14 5.96
C SER A 141 -0.15 29.89 5.10
N SER A 142 -0.28 28.71 5.72
CA SER A 142 -0.45 27.45 5.00
C SER A 142 -1.84 27.27 4.39
N GLU A 143 -2.87 27.97 4.86
CA GLU A 143 -4.15 27.99 4.15
C GLU A 143 -4.10 28.86 2.90
N ARG A 144 -3.43 30.02 2.98
CA ARG A 144 -3.29 30.95 1.85
C ARG A 144 -2.54 30.32 0.67
N GLY A 145 -1.39 29.69 0.89
CA GLY A 145 -0.65 29.03 -0.19
C GLY A 145 -1.43 27.86 -0.83
N LYS A 146 -2.18 27.08 -0.03
CA LYS A 146 -3.10 26.04 -0.55
C LYS A 146 -4.22 26.62 -1.42
N LYS A 147 -4.77 27.79 -1.07
CA LYS A 147 -5.80 28.47 -1.88
C LYS A 147 -5.20 28.94 -3.21
N LEU A 148 -4.07 29.64 -3.17
CA LEU A 148 -3.34 30.09 -4.37
C LEU A 148 -3.01 28.93 -5.31
N ARG A 149 -2.49 27.81 -4.78
CA ARG A 149 -2.19 26.62 -5.57
C ARG A 149 -3.42 26.04 -6.25
N LYS A 150 -4.57 25.99 -5.56
CA LYS A 150 -5.83 25.53 -6.14
C LYS A 150 -6.30 26.45 -7.26
N ASP A 151 -6.10 27.76 -7.13
CA ASP A 151 -6.49 28.73 -8.15
C ASP A 151 -5.59 28.65 -9.38
N ILE A 152 -4.28 28.49 -9.22
CA ILE A 152 -3.35 28.17 -10.32
C ILE A 152 -3.77 26.87 -11.02
N ASP A 153 -4.01 25.79 -10.25
CA ASP A 153 -4.45 24.50 -10.80
C ASP A 153 -5.80 24.60 -11.54
N ARG A 154 -6.70 25.49 -11.12
CA ARG A 154 -7.96 25.79 -11.84
C ARG A 154 -7.66 26.49 -13.18
N LYS A 155 -6.84 27.55 -13.18
CA LYS A 155 -6.45 28.26 -14.41
C LYS A 155 -5.75 27.32 -15.41
N ILE A 156 -4.82 26.48 -14.95
CA ILE A 156 -4.16 25.46 -15.78
C ILE A 156 -5.17 24.49 -16.41
N LYS A 157 -6.21 24.09 -15.67
CA LYS A 157 -7.27 23.20 -16.22
C LYS A 157 -8.09 23.89 -17.31
N ILE A 158 -8.31 25.20 -17.20
CA ILE A 158 -8.98 25.99 -18.25
C ILE A 158 -8.10 26.02 -19.50
N VAL A 159 -6.81 26.36 -19.38
CA VAL A 159 -5.86 26.35 -20.50
C VAL A 159 -5.78 24.97 -21.20
N LEU A 160 -5.76 23.88 -20.42
CA LEU A 160 -5.76 22.53 -20.98
C LEU A 160 -7.05 22.18 -21.71
N ARG A 161 -8.20 22.68 -21.23
CA ARG A 161 -9.49 22.48 -21.89
C ARG A 161 -9.48 23.22 -23.22
N GLU A 162 -9.05 24.48 -23.22
CA GLU A 162 -8.95 25.30 -24.42
C GLU A 162 -8.03 24.66 -25.47
N ALA A 163 -6.85 24.19 -25.06
CA ALA A 163 -5.94 23.46 -25.96
C ALA A 163 -6.55 22.17 -26.52
N CYS A 164 -7.47 21.52 -25.78
CA CYS A 164 -8.21 20.37 -26.29
C CYS A 164 -9.33 20.77 -27.27
N GLU A 165 -9.99 21.90 -27.02
CA GLU A 165 -11.05 22.45 -27.88
C GLU A 165 -10.46 22.97 -29.21
N CYS A 166 -9.27 23.57 -29.18
CA CYS A 166 -8.51 23.97 -30.37
C CYS A 166 -7.83 22.81 -31.11
N GLY A 167 -7.99 21.55 -30.65
CA GLY A 167 -7.38 20.38 -31.30
C GLY A 167 -5.86 20.25 -31.14
N LEU A 168 -5.19 21.20 -30.46
CA LEU A 168 -3.74 21.17 -30.20
C LEU A 168 -3.33 19.98 -29.31
N VAL A 169 -4.25 19.54 -28.45
CA VAL A 169 -4.08 18.40 -27.56
C VAL A 169 -5.26 17.47 -27.70
N SER A 170 -5.01 16.23 -28.13
CA SER A 170 -6.06 15.22 -28.14
C SER A 170 -6.65 15.04 -26.73
N SER A 171 -7.98 15.05 -26.60
CA SER A 171 -8.69 14.69 -25.36
C SER A 171 -8.82 13.18 -25.24
N SER A 172 -8.78 12.64 -24.02
CA SER A 172 -8.89 11.18 -23.85
C SER A 172 -10.37 10.92 -23.94
N ALA A 173 -10.78 9.95 -24.75
CA ALA A 173 -12.14 9.74 -25.27
C ALA A 173 -13.31 9.76 -24.27
N SER A 174 -13.06 9.91 -22.97
CA SER A 174 -14.04 9.93 -21.88
C SER A 174 -14.59 11.30 -21.48
N SER A 175 -14.17 12.43 -22.07
CA SER A 175 -14.62 13.77 -21.62
C SER A 175 -15.47 14.58 -22.62
N LYS A 176 -15.96 13.99 -23.71
CA LYS A 176 -16.83 14.66 -24.70
C LYS A 176 -18.26 14.97 -24.20
N LYS A 177 -18.48 15.09 -22.88
CA LYS A 177 -19.80 15.48 -22.39
C LYS A 177 -19.91 17.00 -22.42
N ALA A 178 -20.76 17.45 -23.34
CA ALA A 178 -20.99 18.80 -23.75
C ALA A 178 -21.32 19.78 -22.60
N SER A 179 -20.97 21.03 -22.87
CA SER A 179 -21.63 22.25 -22.44
C SER A 179 -21.72 22.52 -20.94
N SER A 180 -20.82 23.37 -20.47
CA SER A 180 -21.23 24.50 -19.64
C SER A 180 -20.39 25.69 -20.07
N LYS A 181 -21.03 26.82 -20.39
CA LYS A 181 -20.41 28.15 -20.52
C LYS A 181 -19.43 28.34 -19.35
N CYS A 182 -18.16 28.04 -19.58
CA CYS A 182 -17.10 28.36 -18.65
C CYS A 182 -16.63 29.73 -19.09
N SER A 183 -16.93 30.73 -18.28
CA SER A 183 -16.28 32.04 -18.37
C SER A 183 -14.80 31.81 -18.64
N THR A 184 -14.31 32.30 -19.77
CA THR A 184 -12.89 32.30 -20.07
C THR A 184 -12.28 33.43 -19.25
N ASP A 185 -11.95 33.14 -18.00
CA ASP A 185 -11.21 34.06 -17.12
C ASP A 185 -9.73 34.24 -17.57
N VAL A 186 -9.34 33.66 -18.71
CA VAL A 186 -7.99 33.73 -19.27
C VAL A 186 -8.09 34.37 -20.65
N ASP A 187 -7.38 35.48 -20.82
CA ASP A 187 -7.38 36.24 -22.07
C ASP A 187 -6.80 35.42 -23.23
N ALA A 188 -7.34 35.63 -24.43
CA ALA A 188 -6.87 34.94 -25.64
C ALA A 188 -5.37 35.16 -25.90
N ALA A 189 -4.86 36.37 -25.63
CA ALA A 189 -3.43 36.69 -25.76
C ALA A 189 -2.56 35.85 -24.81
N THR A 190 -3.02 35.63 -23.57
CA THR A 190 -2.35 34.77 -22.59
C THR A 190 -2.28 33.33 -23.07
N LEU A 191 -3.35 32.81 -23.66
CA LEU A 191 -3.39 31.45 -24.21
C LEU A 191 -2.36 31.26 -25.32
N VAL A 192 -2.25 32.22 -26.25
CA VAL A 192 -1.25 32.19 -27.33
C VAL A 192 0.17 32.12 -26.77
N HIS A 193 0.51 32.99 -25.81
CA HIS A 193 1.84 33.01 -25.19
C HIS A 193 2.16 31.70 -24.46
N ILE A 194 1.19 31.10 -23.77
CA ILE A 194 1.37 29.81 -23.09
C ILE A 194 1.59 28.68 -24.11
N PHE A 195 0.84 28.67 -25.23
CA PHE A 195 0.97 27.66 -26.27
C PHE A 195 2.32 27.74 -26.99
N GLU A 196 2.76 28.96 -27.32
CA GLU A 196 4.05 29.20 -27.93
C GLU A 196 5.20 28.74 -27.03
N ARG A 197 5.14 29.07 -25.74
CA ARG A 197 6.15 28.63 -24.74
C ARG A 197 6.15 27.12 -24.52
N ALA A 198 5.01 26.46 -24.73
CA ALA A 198 4.90 25.01 -24.70
C ALA A 198 5.43 24.33 -25.98
N GLY A 199 5.81 25.10 -27.00
CA GLY A 199 6.23 24.60 -28.31
C GLY A 199 5.07 24.01 -29.12
N LEU A 200 3.84 24.45 -28.85
CA LEU A 200 2.68 24.12 -29.67
C LEU A 200 2.53 25.23 -30.74
N PRO A 201 2.51 24.88 -32.04
CA PRO A 201 2.35 25.88 -33.09
C PRO A 201 1.00 26.57 -32.93
N ALA A 202 1.01 27.90 -32.84
CA ALA A 202 -0.17 28.68 -32.48
C ALA A 202 -1.29 28.66 -33.52
N SER A 203 -1.05 28.26 -34.78
CA SER A 203 -2.03 28.44 -35.85
C SER A 203 -1.76 27.66 -37.13
N THR A 204 -1.17 26.47 -37.05
CA THR A 204 -1.16 25.56 -38.21
C THR A 204 -2.15 24.46 -37.93
N MET A 205 -3.38 24.64 -38.45
CA MET A 205 -4.36 23.56 -38.56
C MET A 205 -3.63 22.34 -39.09
N PRO A 206 -3.66 21.20 -38.39
CA PRO A 206 -2.97 20.01 -38.86
C PRO A 206 -3.61 19.59 -40.17
N GLU A 207 -2.85 19.65 -41.27
CA GLU A 207 -3.23 18.94 -42.48
C GLU A 207 -3.45 17.47 -42.11
N GLU A 208 -4.55 16.89 -42.61
CA GLU A 208 -5.01 15.54 -42.29
C GLU A 208 -4.02 14.46 -42.80
N GLU A 209 -2.86 14.34 -42.17
CA GLU A 209 -1.98 13.21 -42.41
C GLU A 209 -2.50 11.99 -41.66
N THR A 210 -3.20 11.14 -42.41
CA THR A 210 -3.83 9.89 -41.99
C THR A 210 -2.83 8.77 -41.70
N GLU A 211 -1.83 9.01 -40.84
CA GLU A 211 -0.87 7.96 -40.49
C GLU A 211 -1.32 7.13 -39.27
N THR A 212 -1.64 5.87 -39.56
CA THR A 212 -2.05 4.77 -38.66
C THR A 212 -0.91 4.26 -37.75
N LYS A 213 -0.12 5.18 -37.16
CA LYS A 213 0.95 4.81 -36.21
C LYS A 213 0.34 4.27 -34.91
N SER A 214 0.90 3.16 -34.42
CA SER A 214 0.35 2.39 -33.29
C SER A 214 0.02 3.23 -32.04
N SER A 215 -1.09 2.85 -31.38
CA SER A 215 -1.72 3.57 -30.25
C SER A 215 -0.82 3.89 -29.05
N LYS A 216 0.32 3.20 -28.88
CA LYS A 216 1.22 3.43 -27.73
C LYS A 216 2.16 4.61 -27.93
N SER A 217 2.73 4.78 -29.13
CA SER A 217 3.66 5.89 -29.41
C SER A 217 2.91 7.22 -29.38
N GLN A 218 1.74 7.27 -30.01
CA GLN A 218 0.84 8.43 -29.98
C GLN A 218 0.40 8.80 -28.56
N LYS A 219 0.14 7.80 -27.70
CA LYS A 219 -0.19 8.06 -26.28
C LYS A 219 0.96 8.74 -25.54
N TYR A 220 2.21 8.35 -25.80
CA TYR A 220 3.38 8.93 -25.14
C TYR A 220 3.65 10.37 -25.59
N THR A 221 3.62 10.64 -26.89
CA THR A 221 3.82 12.00 -27.43
C THR A 221 2.74 12.95 -26.94
N ARG A 222 1.50 12.46 -26.86
CA ARG A 222 0.36 13.19 -26.32
C ARG A 222 0.46 13.47 -24.82
N GLU A 223 0.83 12.48 -24.02
CA GLU A 223 1.03 12.70 -22.58
C GLU A 223 2.20 13.67 -22.34
N LYS A 224 3.21 13.65 -23.21
CA LYS A 224 4.32 14.60 -23.17
C LYS A 224 3.86 16.02 -23.49
N SER A 225 3.11 16.25 -24.57
CA SER A 225 2.60 17.60 -24.90
C SER A 225 1.71 18.17 -23.80
N GLN A 226 0.85 17.34 -23.19
CA GLN A 226 0.05 17.74 -22.03
C GLN A 226 0.89 18.16 -20.82
N ARG A 227 2.03 17.49 -20.58
CA ARG A 227 2.92 17.83 -19.47
C ARG A 227 3.68 19.13 -19.73
N GLU A 228 4.18 19.34 -20.95
CA GLU A 228 4.85 20.59 -21.32
C GLU A 228 3.88 21.77 -21.27
N LEU A 229 2.64 21.60 -21.77
CA LEU A 229 1.61 22.64 -21.68
C LEU A 229 1.26 22.98 -20.23
N LYS A 230 1.09 21.97 -19.35
CA LYS A 230 0.90 22.19 -17.91
C LYS A 230 2.04 22.97 -17.29
N ARG A 231 3.28 22.64 -17.67
CA ARG A 231 4.48 23.28 -17.15
C ARG A 231 4.60 24.73 -17.62
N ALA A 232 4.31 25.00 -18.89
CA ALA A 232 4.31 26.35 -19.45
C ALA A 232 3.21 27.22 -18.81
N ALA A 233 1.99 26.68 -18.68
CA ALA A 233 0.89 27.36 -18.01
C ALA A 233 1.19 27.66 -16.53
N GLN A 234 1.74 26.67 -15.81
CA GLN A 234 2.14 26.85 -14.41
C GLN A 234 3.21 27.94 -14.28
N ALA A 235 4.27 27.91 -15.10
CA ALA A 235 5.33 28.91 -15.07
C ALA A 235 4.82 30.32 -15.40
N TYR A 236 3.85 30.44 -16.30
CA TYR A 236 3.23 31.71 -16.65
C TYR A 236 2.42 32.28 -15.48
N PHE A 237 1.51 31.50 -14.89
CA PHE A 237 0.71 31.97 -13.74
C PHE A 237 1.56 32.22 -12.49
N GLU A 238 2.63 31.45 -12.28
CA GLU A 238 3.62 31.73 -11.24
C GLU A 238 4.34 33.06 -11.47
N SER A 239 4.60 33.45 -12.73
CA SER A 239 5.24 34.75 -13.03
C SER A 239 4.32 35.97 -12.87
N GLU A 240 3.00 35.77 -12.89
CA GLU A 240 2.02 36.85 -12.64
C GLU A 240 1.75 37.08 -11.13
N LEU A 241 2.18 36.17 -10.27
CA LEU A 241 1.97 36.26 -8.83
C LEU A 241 2.92 37.28 -8.19
N SER A 242 2.44 37.98 -7.16
CA SER A 242 3.29 38.86 -6.36
C SER A 242 4.42 38.05 -5.70
N GLU A 243 5.57 38.67 -5.45
CA GLU A 243 6.68 38.01 -4.73
C GLU A 243 6.24 37.46 -3.37
N SER A 244 5.31 38.16 -2.70
CA SER A 244 4.73 37.72 -1.43
C SER A 244 3.93 36.42 -1.60
N ASP A 245 3.15 36.27 -2.67
CA ASP A 245 2.40 35.04 -2.91
C ASP A 245 3.34 33.89 -3.36
N LEU A 246 4.37 34.20 -4.16
CA LEU A 246 5.40 33.23 -4.57
C LEU A 246 6.15 32.65 -3.37
N THR A 247 6.51 33.49 -2.39
CA THR A 247 7.13 33.02 -1.14
C THR A 247 6.19 32.11 -0.35
N THR A 248 4.90 32.46 -0.23
CA THR A 248 3.93 31.58 0.45
C THR A 248 3.76 30.23 -0.24
N LEU A 249 3.76 30.19 -1.58
CA LEU A 249 3.70 28.93 -2.34
C LEU A 249 4.94 28.07 -2.10
N ARG A 250 6.14 28.69 -2.10
CA ARG A 250 7.39 27.99 -1.85
C ARG A 250 7.48 27.41 -0.44
N ASP A 251 7.00 28.16 0.55
CA ASP A 251 6.95 27.69 1.94
C ASP A 251 5.96 26.54 2.12
N ASP A 252 4.81 26.60 1.45
CA ASP A 252 3.84 25.50 1.44
C ASP A 252 4.40 24.25 0.75
N ASP A 253 5.10 24.39 -0.38
CA ASP A 253 5.76 23.26 -1.06
C ASP A 253 6.85 22.62 -0.17
N GLN A 254 7.64 23.43 0.54
CA GLN A 254 8.61 22.92 1.52
C GLN A 254 7.93 22.23 2.70
N ALA A 255 6.82 22.77 3.20
CA ALA A 255 6.05 22.17 4.27
C ALA A 255 5.42 20.84 3.83
N GLU A 256 4.94 20.75 2.59
CA GLU A 256 4.37 19.54 2.00
C GLU A 256 5.44 18.45 1.78
N GLU A 257 6.64 18.84 1.31
CA GLU A 257 7.78 17.94 1.19
C GLU A 257 8.21 17.38 2.55
N LYS A 258 8.30 18.22 3.58
CA LYS A 258 8.58 17.78 4.97
C LYS A 258 7.51 16.81 5.47
N ARG A 259 6.22 17.08 5.21
CA ARG A 259 5.10 16.17 5.56
C ARG A 259 5.20 14.84 4.82
N ARG A 260 5.57 14.84 3.53
CA ARG A 260 5.79 13.61 2.75
C ARG A 260 6.97 12.81 3.27
N ALA A 261 8.07 13.48 3.63
CA ALA A 261 9.25 12.85 4.22
C ALA A 261 8.91 12.20 5.57
N ALA A 262 8.19 12.91 6.44
CA ALA A 262 7.72 12.39 7.73
C ALA A 262 6.82 11.14 7.55
N LYS A 263 5.82 11.21 6.66
CA LYS A 263 4.98 10.05 6.30
C LYS A 263 5.78 8.89 5.70
N GLY A 264 6.87 9.19 4.99
CA GLY A 264 7.79 8.19 4.45
C GLY A 264 8.50 7.43 5.56
N GLN A 265 9.03 8.15 6.55
CA GLN A 265 9.68 7.58 7.73
C GLN A 265 8.70 6.75 8.57
N GLU A 266 7.49 7.26 8.81
CA GLU A 266 6.45 6.55 9.55
C GLU A 266 6.08 5.21 8.90
N LYS A 267 5.88 5.20 7.57
CA LYS A 267 5.64 3.96 6.80
C LYS A 267 6.82 2.98 6.89
N GLU A 268 8.04 3.49 6.98
CA GLU A 268 9.23 2.65 7.14
C GLU A 268 9.27 2.00 8.52
N VAL A 269 9.01 2.78 9.58
CA VAL A 269 8.89 2.31 10.96
C VAL A 269 7.81 1.24 11.07
N ASP A 270 6.61 1.47 10.52
CA ASP A 270 5.52 0.48 10.51
C ASP A 270 5.89 -0.81 9.78
N LYS A 271 6.65 -0.69 8.69
CA LYS A 271 7.15 -1.84 7.95
C LYS A 271 8.15 -2.66 8.78
N TYR A 272 9.01 -2.01 9.57
CA TYR A 272 9.90 -2.70 10.50
C TYR A 272 9.15 -3.34 11.66
N LYS A 273 8.16 -2.66 12.25
CA LYS A 273 7.28 -3.23 13.29
C LYS A 273 6.57 -4.50 12.81
N ARG A 274 5.90 -4.45 11.66
CA ARG A 274 5.24 -5.63 11.05
C ARG A 274 6.20 -6.77 10.75
N LYS A 275 7.45 -6.47 10.38
CA LYS A 275 8.49 -7.50 10.18
C LYS A 275 8.91 -8.11 11.51
N ALA A 276 9.11 -7.31 12.56
CA ALA A 276 9.46 -7.78 13.88
C ALA A 276 8.35 -8.66 14.48
N GLU A 277 7.09 -8.22 14.42
CA GLU A 277 5.91 -9.01 14.83
C GLU A 277 5.84 -10.35 14.10
N LYS A 278 6.10 -10.36 12.78
CA LYS A 278 6.12 -11.59 11.98
C LYS A 278 7.25 -12.54 12.38
N LEU A 279 8.40 -12.03 12.82
CA LEU A 279 9.51 -12.84 13.32
C LEU A 279 9.18 -13.42 14.69
N ILE A 280 8.63 -12.63 15.60
CA ILE A 280 8.16 -13.08 16.91
C ILE A 280 7.10 -14.17 16.75
N ALA A 281 6.10 -13.96 15.88
CA ALA A 281 5.07 -14.96 15.60
C ALA A 281 5.61 -16.26 14.97
N ARG A 282 6.71 -16.18 14.20
CA ARG A 282 7.40 -17.36 13.66
C ARG A 282 8.18 -18.11 14.73
N ALA A 283 8.85 -17.40 15.64
CA ALA A 283 9.54 -18.01 16.78
C ALA A 283 8.55 -18.75 17.68
N ALA A 284 7.43 -18.10 18.06
CA ALA A 284 6.39 -18.73 18.88
C ALA A 284 5.83 -20.02 18.26
N LYS A 285 5.57 -20.02 16.94
CA LYS A 285 5.13 -21.23 16.21
C LYS A 285 6.19 -22.33 16.14
N ALA A 286 7.47 -21.97 16.11
CA ALA A 286 8.55 -22.94 16.15
C ALA A 286 8.66 -23.61 17.53
N ASP A 287 8.49 -22.84 18.60
CA ASP A 287 8.50 -23.36 19.96
C ASP A 287 7.28 -24.24 20.25
N GLU A 288 6.10 -23.87 19.74
CA GLU A 288 4.90 -24.71 19.82
C GLU A 288 5.09 -26.05 19.10
N LYS A 289 5.70 -26.05 17.90
CA LYS A 289 6.04 -27.28 17.17
C LYS A 289 7.00 -28.16 17.96
N LYS A 290 8.05 -27.58 18.55
CA LYS A 290 8.99 -28.32 19.41
C LYS A 290 8.28 -28.98 20.59
N LYS A 291 7.37 -28.25 21.26
CA LYS A 291 6.57 -28.80 22.36
C LYS A 291 5.69 -29.97 21.91
N THR A 292 5.07 -29.87 20.72
CA THR A 292 4.24 -30.98 20.18
C THR A 292 5.08 -32.21 19.82
N THR A 293 6.26 -32.03 19.23
CA THR A 293 7.15 -33.15 18.89
C THR A 293 7.71 -33.82 20.14
N THR A 294 8.05 -33.06 21.19
CA THR A 294 8.50 -33.64 22.46
C THR A 294 7.39 -34.40 23.17
N LYS A 295 6.14 -33.90 23.14
CA LYS A 295 4.99 -34.65 23.68
C LYS A 295 4.74 -35.95 22.91
N GLN A 296 4.81 -35.91 21.57
CA GLN A 296 4.67 -37.12 20.75
C GLN A 296 5.78 -38.14 21.03
N ALA A 297 7.03 -37.69 21.15
CA ALA A 297 8.15 -38.56 21.52
C ALA A 297 7.94 -39.19 22.90
N LYS A 298 7.48 -38.42 23.90
CA LYS A 298 7.18 -38.94 25.23
C LYS A 298 6.05 -39.99 25.23
N ILE A 299 4.99 -39.76 24.44
CA ILE A 299 3.90 -40.73 24.29
C ILE A 299 4.39 -42.03 23.63
N MET A 300 5.30 -41.94 22.65
CA MET A 300 5.87 -43.13 22.02
C MET A 300 6.80 -43.90 22.95
N ASP A 301 7.50 -43.23 23.87
CA ASP A 301 8.37 -43.86 24.87
C ASP A 301 7.58 -44.54 25.99
N GLU A 302 6.43 -43.97 26.39
CA GLU A 302 5.51 -44.58 27.38
C GLU A 302 4.63 -45.71 26.79
N MET A 303 4.60 -45.90 25.46
CA MET A 303 3.85 -46.97 24.78
C MET A 303 4.75 -48.15 24.35
N VAL A 304 5.80 -48.46 25.09
CA VAL A 304 6.45 -49.78 25.03
C VAL A 304 5.73 -50.68 26.02
N PRO A 305 4.72 -51.47 25.61
CA PRO A 305 4.18 -52.49 26.49
C PRO A 305 5.29 -53.50 26.76
N GLU A 306 5.63 -53.68 28.03
CA GLU A 306 6.30 -54.88 28.50
C GLU A 306 5.52 -56.07 27.94
N THR A 307 6.15 -56.82 27.05
CA THR A 307 5.59 -58.03 26.47
C THR A 307 5.56 -59.11 27.55
N GLU A 308 4.59 -59.00 28.47
CA GLU A 308 4.16 -60.13 29.25
C GLU A 308 3.44 -61.10 28.31
N SER A 309 3.94 -62.32 28.32
CA SER A 309 3.53 -63.47 27.53
C SER A 309 2.01 -63.73 27.63
N LEU A 310 1.24 -63.26 26.66
CA LEU A 310 -0.10 -63.78 26.40
C LEU A 310 0.02 -65.17 25.76
N GLY A 311 -0.16 -66.19 26.61
CA GLY A 311 -0.31 -67.58 26.18
C GLY A 311 -1.49 -67.73 25.22
N PHE A 312 -1.18 -68.08 23.98
CA PHE A 312 -2.15 -68.42 22.96
C PHE A 312 -2.68 -69.83 23.24
N VAL A 313 -3.87 -69.95 23.85
CA VAL A 313 -4.57 -71.23 23.97
C VAL A 313 -5.24 -71.50 22.62
N VAL A 314 -4.67 -72.45 21.88
CA VAL A 314 -5.29 -73.01 20.67
C VAL A 314 -6.34 -74.02 21.12
N ASP A 315 -7.61 -73.65 21.01
CA ASP A 315 -8.73 -74.58 21.16
C ASP A 315 -8.74 -75.55 19.96
N THR A 316 -8.38 -76.81 20.23
CA THR A 316 -8.33 -77.89 19.24
C THR A 316 -9.63 -78.71 19.19
N THR A 317 -10.68 -78.31 19.89
CA THR A 317 -11.98 -78.99 19.86
C THR A 317 -13.04 -78.12 19.19
N GLY A 318 -13.04 -78.20 17.86
CA GLY A 318 -13.98 -77.48 16.99
C GLY A 318 -15.44 -77.79 17.31
N ASN A 319 -16.19 -76.73 17.66
CA ASN A 319 -17.64 -76.71 17.62
C ASN A 319 -18.11 -76.32 16.21
N PRO A 320 -18.71 -77.23 15.41
CA PRO A 320 -19.13 -76.95 14.03
C PRO A 320 -20.39 -76.06 13.92
N SER A 321 -20.93 -75.55 15.02
CA SER A 321 -22.22 -74.83 15.08
C SER A 321 -22.10 -73.30 15.19
N LEU A 322 -20.89 -72.71 15.21
CA LEU A 322 -20.68 -71.26 15.24
C LEU A 322 -20.34 -70.62 13.88
N LEU A 323 -20.33 -71.39 12.79
CA LEU A 323 -20.02 -70.92 11.42
C LEU A 323 -21.27 -70.61 10.57
N LYS A 324 -22.25 -69.89 11.12
CA LYS A 324 -23.38 -69.34 10.33
C LYS A 324 -23.73 -67.90 10.73
N SER A 325 -22.78 -67.00 10.61
CA SER A 325 -23.04 -65.55 10.57
C SER A 325 -21.94 -64.71 9.88
N ALA A 326 -21.06 -65.33 9.08
CA ALA A 326 -19.92 -64.65 8.46
C ALA A 326 -20.18 -63.99 7.08
N ASP A 327 -21.40 -64.07 6.53
CA ASP A 327 -21.75 -63.46 5.24
C ASP A 327 -22.60 -62.18 5.36
N LEU A 328 -22.44 -61.43 6.46
CA LEU A 328 -22.83 -60.03 6.51
C LEU A 328 -21.56 -59.18 6.41
N PRO A 329 -21.33 -58.45 5.29
CA PRO A 329 -20.12 -57.66 5.13
C PRO A 329 -20.09 -56.61 6.24
N ALA A 330 -19.03 -56.66 7.05
CA ALA A 330 -18.74 -55.68 8.07
C ALA A 330 -19.01 -54.27 7.51
N ALA A 331 -19.92 -53.54 8.16
CA ALA A 331 -20.16 -52.13 7.89
C ALA A 331 -18.91 -51.33 8.32
N GLY A 332 -17.85 -51.41 7.51
CA GLY A 332 -16.52 -50.95 7.87
C GLY A 332 -15.83 -50.31 6.68
N LYS A 333 -16.22 -49.06 6.40
CA LYS A 333 -15.66 -48.15 5.39
C LYS A 333 -15.82 -48.64 3.94
N LYS A 334 -17.05 -48.53 3.39
CA LYS A 334 -17.26 -48.57 1.93
C LYS A 334 -16.31 -47.59 1.25
N GLY A 335 -15.41 -48.09 0.41
CA GLY A 335 -14.48 -47.25 -0.37
C GLY A 335 -15.26 -46.24 -1.21
N LEU A 336 -14.70 -45.04 -1.39
CA LEU A 336 -15.36 -44.02 -2.21
C LEU A 336 -15.03 -44.29 -3.68
N HIS A 337 -16.02 -44.71 -4.47
CA HIS A 337 -15.85 -45.00 -5.89
C HIS A 337 -15.94 -43.72 -6.74
N VAL A 338 -15.04 -43.59 -7.70
CA VAL A 338 -15.10 -42.60 -8.79
C VAL A 338 -15.67 -43.32 -10.02
N TYR A 339 -16.81 -42.85 -10.50
CA TYR A 339 -17.50 -43.42 -11.65
C TYR A 339 -17.22 -42.62 -12.93
N GLU A 340 -17.16 -43.34 -14.04
CA GLU A 340 -17.18 -42.79 -15.39
C GLU A 340 -18.60 -42.35 -15.80
N PRO A 341 -18.76 -41.55 -16.87
CA PRO A 341 -20.07 -41.19 -17.40
C PRO A 341 -20.92 -42.40 -17.84
N ASP A 342 -20.29 -43.53 -18.18
CA ASP A 342 -20.94 -44.79 -18.54
C ASP A 342 -21.36 -45.64 -17.32
N GLY A 343 -21.06 -45.17 -16.10
CA GLY A 343 -21.37 -45.85 -14.85
C GLY A 343 -20.34 -46.90 -14.42
N SER A 344 -19.26 -47.12 -15.18
CA SER A 344 -18.17 -48.02 -14.78
C SER A 344 -17.31 -47.41 -13.66
N ILE A 345 -16.79 -48.25 -12.76
CA ILE A 345 -15.94 -47.81 -11.65
C ILE A 345 -14.53 -47.58 -12.19
N ARG A 346 -14.09 -46.31 -12.25
CA ARG A 346 -12.74 -45.94 -12.71
C ARG A 346 -11.69 -46.19 -11.65
N TYR A 347 -12.01 -45.85 -10.40
CA TYR A 347 -11.06 -45.92 -9.29
C TYR A 347 -11.79 -45.97 -7.94
N THR A 348 -11.31 -46.81 -7.03
CA THR A 348 -11.84 -46.93 -5.67
C THR A 348 -10.86 -46.32 -4.68
N VAL A 349 -11.29 -45.27 -3.99
CA VAL A 349 -10.50 -44.62 -2.94
C VAL A 349 -10.67 -45.41 -1.65
N THR A 350 -9.64 -46.18 -1.29
CA THR A 350 -9.50 -46.76 0.04
C THR A 350 -9.03 -45.67 1.01
N PRO A 351 -9.71 -45.45 2.15
CA PRO A 351 -9.46 -44.30 3.04
C PRO A 351 -8.05 -44.26 3.62
N ASP A 352 -7.38 -45.40 3.72
CA ASP A 352 -6.07 -45.54 4.36
C ASP A 352 -4.91 -45.67 3.33
N ALA A 353 -5.20 -45.68 2.02
CA ALA A 353 -4.16 -45.74 0.98
C ALA A 353 -3.99 -44.39 0.25
N PRO A 354 -2.75 -43.98 -0.06
CA PRO A 354 -2.50 -42.75 -0.80
C PRO A 354 -3.07 -42.84 -2.22
N VAL A 355 -3.78 -41.79 -2.66
CA VAL A 355 -4.32 -41.71 -4.02
C VAL A 355 -3.18 -41.52 -5.02
N PRO A 356 -3.05 -42.38 -6.05
CA PRO A 356 -2.03 -42.24 -7.09
C PRO A 356 -2.08 -40.87 -7.78
N LEU A 357 -0.90 -40.33 -8.12
CA LEU A 357 -0.74 -39.04 -8.80
C LEU A 357 -0.91 -39.17 -10.33
N ASP A 358 -1.89 -39.96 -10.78
CA ASP A 358 -2.12 -40.21 -12.21
C ASP A 358 -3.20 -39.27 -12.76
N PRO A 359 -2.91 -38.45 -13.80
CA PRO A 359 -3.88 -37.54 -14.39
C PRO A 359 -5.11 -38.22 -14.99
N THR A 360 -5.01 -39.47 -15.42
CA THR A 360 -6.11 -40.23 -16.03
C THR A 360 -7.29 -40.41 -15.07
N ILE A 361 -7.02 -40.46 -13.76
CA ILE A 361 -8.04 -40.64 -12.72
C ILE A 361 -9.03 -39.47 -12.67
N TRP A 362 -8.60 -38.24 -13.03
CA TRP A 362 -9.41 -37.03 -12.89
C TRP A 362 -9.58 -36.24 -14.20
N GLU A 363 -9.07 -36.73 -15.33
CA GLU A 363 -9.26 -36.12 -16.63
C GLU A 363 -10.70 -36.38 -17.13
N GLY A 364 -11.40 -35.33 -17.55
CA GLY A 364 -12.80 -35.40 -17.97
C GLY A 364 -13.85 -35.38 -16.85
N VAL A 365 -13.46 -35.54 -15.58
CA VAL A 365 -14.39 -35.53 -14.44
C VAL A 365 -14.47 -34.15 -13.80
N ASP A 366 -15.69 -33.70 -13.53
CA ASP A 366 -15.96 -32.39 -12.93
C ASP A 366 -15.33 -32.27 -11.53
N ILE A 367 -14.64 -31.15 -11.25
CA ILE A 367 -13.82 -31.03 -10.03
C ILE A 367 -14.67 -31.19 -8.76
N LYS A 368 -15.94 -30.79 -8.82
CA LYS A 368 -16.84 -30.77 -7.66
C LYS A 368 -17.36 -32.16 -7.31
N THR A 369 -17.39 -33.11 -8.25
CA THR A 369 -17.87 -34.48 -8.03
C THR A 369 -16.75 -35.39 -7.48
N LEU A 370 -15.49 -34.97 -7.59
CA LEU A 370 -14.35 -35.75 -7.10
C LEU A 370 -14.25 -35.78 -5.56
N PRO A 371 -13.92 -36.95 -4.98
CA PRO A 371 -13.61 -37.09 -3.56
C PRO A 371 -12.52 -36.10 -3.11
N LYS A 372 -12.58 -35.65 -1.85
CA LYS A 372 -11.61 -34.67 -1.31
C LYS A 372 -10.15 -35.14 -1.44
N ALA A 373 -9.89 -36.41 -1.18
CA ALA A 373 -8.55 -37.01 -1.31
C ALA A 373 -8.02 -36.91 -2.76
N VAL A 374 -8.86 -37.21 -3.75
CA VAL A 374 -8.52 -37.12 -5.19
C VAL A 374 -8.29 -35.66 -5.60
N ARG A 375 -9.06 -34.70 -5.06
CA ARG A 375 -8.83 -33.27 -5.28
C ARG A 375 -7.49 -32.79 -4.72
N GLU A 376 -7.05 -33.33 -3.58
CA GLU A 376 -5.75 -33.02 -2.99
C GLU A 376 -4.60 -33.59 -3.82
N ALA A 377 -4.69 -34.86 -4.24
CA ALA A 377 -3.73 -35.49 -5.16
C ALA A 377 -3.60 -34.73 -6.50
N ARG A 378 -4.72 -34.26 -7.06
CA ARG A 378 -4.68 -33.40 -8.26
C ARG A 378 -4.00 -32.06 -8.01
N ARG A 379 -4.18 -31.45 -6.83
CA ARG A 379 -3.54 -30.17 -6.48
C ARG A 379 -2.03 -30.32 -6.34
N THR A 380 -1.57 -31.40 -5.70
CA THR A 380 -0.13 -31.69 -5.56
C THR A 380 0.49 -31.97 -6.92
N TRP A 381 -0.14 -32.80 -7.76
CA TRP A 381 0.29 -33.03 -9.13
C TRP A 381 0.39 -31.75 -9.96
N MET A 382 -0.63 -30.88 -9.89
CA MET A 382 -0.60 -29.57 -10.58
C MET A 382 0.48 -28.63 -10.03
N ALA A 383 0.79 -28.70 -8.73
CA ALA A 383 1.84 -27.90 -8.11
C ALA A 383 3.23 -28.38 -8.55
N GLU A 384 3.47 -29.69 -8.58
CA GLU A 384 4.70 -30.30 -9.10
C GLU A 384 4.89 -29.97 -10.58
N ARG A 385 3.85 -30.12 -11.40
CA ARG A 385 3.90 -29.76 -12.83
C ARG A 385 4.17 -28.27 -13.04
N ARG A 386 3.63 -27.38 -12.19
CA ARG A 386 3.98 -25.95 -12.20
C ARG A 386 5.42 -25.71 -11.78
N GLY A 387 5.93 -26.48 -10.81
CA GLY A 387 7.33 -26.46 -10.38
C GLY A 387 8.27 -26.86 -11.51
N VAL A 388 8.01 -28.01 -12.15
CA VAL A 388 8.75 -28.51 -13.32
C VAL A 388 8.67 -27.52 -14.48
N LYS A 389 7.49 -27.00 -14.83
CA LYS A 389 7.34 -25.98 -15.89
C LYS A 389 8.03 -24.65 -15.55
N LYS A 390 8.19 -24.34 -14.26
CA LYS A 390 8.92 -23.16 -13.79
C LYS A 390 10.43 -23.38 -13.83
N ALA A 391 10.90 -24.59 -13.53
CA ALA A 391 12.30 -24.99 -13.65
C ALA A 391 12.74 -25.14 -15.12
N ALA A 392 11.91 -25.79 -15.95
CA ALA A 392 12.13 -26.01 -17.38
C ALA A 392 11.91 -24.77 -18.26
N ARG A 393 11.59 -23.60 -17.67
CA ARG A 393 11.60 -22.32 -18.36
C ARG A 393 12.87 -21.54 -18.00
N PRO A 394 14.04 -21.88 -18.56
CA PRO A 394 15.19 -21.01 -18.47
C PRO A 394 14.86 -19.70 -19.20
N GLY A 395 14.78 -18.59 -18.46
CA GLY A 395 14.91 -17.25 -19.05
C GLY A 395 13.71 -16.30 -18.98
N HIS A 396 12.44 -16.73 -18.99
CA HIS A 396 11.39 -15.75 -19.33
C HIS A 396 10.72 -14.99 -18.15
N LYS A 397 10.89 -15.42 -16.88
CA LYS A 397 10.24 -14.74 -15.72
C LYS A 397 11.19 -14.30 -14.60
N ALA A 398 12.48 -14.62 -14.66
CA ALA A 398 13.48 -14.07 -13.73
C ALA A 398 13.86 -12.61 -14.05
N SER A 399 13.77 -12.17 -15.31
CA SER A 399 14.27 -10.84 -15.71
C SER A 399 13.42 -9.66 -15.22
N ARG A 400 12.09 -9.80 -15.08
CA ARG A 400 11.23 -8.65 -14.71
C ARG A 400 11.19 -8.30 -13.21
N ASN A 401 11.50 -9.24 -12.32
CA ASN A 401 11.58 -8.98 -10.88
C ASN A 401 13.02 -8.91 -10.35
N ALA A 402 14.01 -9.49 -11.04
CA ALA A 402 15.42 -9.30 -10.69
C ALA A 402 15.91 -7.87 -10.97
N ASP A 403 15.33 -7.17 -11.95
CA ASP A 403 15.75 -5.81 -12.32
C ASP A 403 15.43 -4.78 -11.21
N LYS A 404 14.28 -4.94 -10.54
CA LYS A 404 13.94 -4.10 -9.36
C LYS A 404 14.76 -4.41 -8.11
N GLY A 405 15.40 -5.58 -8.05
CA GLY A 405 16.38 -5.93 -7.02
C GLY A 405 17.74 -5.28 -7.31
N LYS A 406 18.19 -5.33 -8.57
CA LYS A 406 19.46 -4.74 -9.03
C LYS A 406 19.50 -3.22 -8.87
N ASP A 407 18.40 -2.52 -9.07
CA ASP A 407 18.38 -1.05 -8.86
C ASP A 407 18.52 -0.65 -7.40
N LYS A 408 17.96 -1.44 -6.46
CA LYS A 408 18.14 -1.21 -5.02
C LYS A 408 19.57 -1.52 -4.59
N ASP A 409 20.11 -2.61 -5.10
CA ASP A 409 21.50 -3.02 -4.87
C ASP A 409 22.50 -1.97 -5.41
N LYS A 410 22.22 -1.40 -6.58
CA LYS A 410 23.04 -0.33 -7.16
C LYS A 410 23.01 0.97 -6.35
N ALA A 411 21.87 1.31 -5.74
CA ALA A 411 21.77 2.48 -4.87
C ALA A 411 22.53 2.25 -3.55
N GLN A 412 22.36 1.08 -2.94
CA GLN A 412 23.08 0.68 -1.73
C GLN A 412 24.59 0.65 -1.96
N ARG A 413 25.04 0.01 -3.04
CA ARG A 413 26.45 -0.01 -3.44
C ARG A 413 27.03 1.39 -3.64
N ARG A 414 26.30 2.31 -4.27
CA ARG A 414 26.73 3.71 -4.42
C ARG A 414 26.81 4.47 -3.10
N ASP A 415 26.01 4.08 -2.12
CA ASP A 415 26.04 4.70 -0.80
C ASP A 415 27.15 4.09 0.07
N GLU A 416 27.46 2.81 -0.11
CA GLU A 416 28.63 2.14 0.47
C GLU A 416 29.94 2.69 -0.09
N GLU A 417 30.08 2.78 -1.42
CA GLU A 417 31.23 3.41 -2.09
C GLU A 417 31.44 4.86 -1.59
N ARG A 418 30.35 5.61 -1.37
CA ARG A 418 30.43 6.98 -0.81
C ARG A 418 30.90 7.00 0.64
N LYS A 419 30.47 6.05 1.46
CA LYS A 419 30.93 5.92 2.85
C LYS A 419 32.40 5.49 2.91
N GLU A 420 32.86 4.65 1.99
CA GLU A 420 34.26 4.27 1.89
C GLU A 420 35.14 5.47 1.51
N HIS A 421 34.72 6.27 0.54
CA HIS A 421 35.40 7.53 0.20
C HIS A 421 35.41 8.52 1.37
N GLU A 422 34.31 8.65 2.12
CA GLU A 422 34.23 9.46 3.35
C GLU A 422 35.26 8.99 4.39
N ARG A 423 35.33 7.68 4.67
CA ARG A 423 36.30 7.12 5.62
C ARG A 423 37.74 7.31 5.15
N LYS A 424 38.02 7.14 3.85
CA LYS A 424 39.35 7.31 3.27
C LYS A 424 39.81 8.76 3.41
N LEU A 425 38.95 9.71 3.02
CA LEU A 425 39.24 11.14 3.14
C LEU A 425 39.52 11.56 4.59
N LEU A 426 38.72 11.09 5.55
CA LEU A 426 38.93 11.40 6.97
C LEU A 426 40.26 10.83 7.50
N ARG A 427 40.63 9.60 7.11
CA ARG A 427 41.92 8.99 7.49
C ARG A 427 43.10 9.74 6.91
N GLU A 428 43.04 10.11 5.64
CA GLU A 428 44.11 10.85 4.95
C GLU A 428 44.24 12.27 5.51
N SER A 429 43.13 12.94 5.79
CA SER A 429 43.12 14.26 6.43
C SER A 429 43.76 14.23 7.83
N ARG A 430 43.45 13.20 8.63
CA ARG A 430 44.11 13.03 9.94
C ARG A 430 45.61 12.73 9.80
N LYS A 431 46.02 11.94 8.80
CA LYS A 431 47.46 11.67 8.55
C LYS A 431 48.18 12.96 8.15
N ALA A 432 47.61 13.75 7.25
CA ALA A 432 48.19 15.02 6.81
C ALA A 432 48.35 16.01 7.97
N ALA A 433 47.35 16.09 8.87
CA ALA A 433 47.42 16.91 10.07
C ALA A 433 48.56 16.48 11.02
N LYS A 434 48.87 15.17 11.10
CA LYS A 434 49.97 14.65 11.94
C LYS A 434 51.34 14.88 11.33
N HIS A 435 51.47 14.82 10.01
CA HIS A 435 52.76 14.91 9.31
C HIS A 435 53.07 16.32 8.77
N GLY A 436 52.44 17.36 9.33
CA GLY A 436 52.73 18.75 8.99
C GLY A 436 52.44 19.11 7.53
N GLY A 437 51.45 18.45 6.91
CA GLY A 437 51.03 18.78 5.54
C GLY A 437 51.92 18.23 4.43
N SER A 438 52.89 17.36 4.70
CA SER A 438 53.59 16.63 3.65
C SER A 438 52.60 15.68 2.95
N ALA A 439 52.15 16.07 1.76
CA ALA A 439 51.28 15.24 0.94
C ALA A 439 52.07 13.99 0.52
N SER A 440 51.57 12.80 0.88
CA SER A 440 52.08 11.55 0.31
C SER A 440 51.88 11.58 -1.21
N GLU A 441 52.82 11.03 -1.97
CA GLU A 441 52.75 10.94 -3.45
C GLU A 441 51.45 10.27 -3.96
N ASP A 442 50.81 9.45 -3.14
CA ASP A 442 49.42 9.04 -3.30
C ASP A 442 48.46 10.17 -2.87
N ALA A 443 48.48 11.28 -3.62
CA ALA A 443 47.61 12.42 -3.33
C ALA A 443 46.13 11.97 -3.35
N PRO A 444 45.36 12.28 -2.30
CA PRO A 444 43.95 11.95 -2.23
C PRO A 444 43.20 12.49 -3.45
N ARG A 445 42.36 11.65 -4.07
CA ARG A 445 41.41 12.07 -5.12
C ARG A 445 40.45 13.18 -4.67
N PHE A 446 40.34 13.41 -3.35
CA PHE A 446 39.45 14.38 -2.72
C PHE A 446 40.26 15.46 -2.01
N PRO A 447 39.82 16.73 -2.00
CA PRO A 447 40.50 17.78 -1.24
C PRO A 447 40.45 17.45 0.25
N LEU A 448 41.61 17.49 0.89
CA LEU A 448 41.77 17.27 2.32
C LEU A 448 40.91 18.27 3.11
N ILE A 449 40.41 17.83 4.27
CA ILE A 449 39.61 18.65 5.17
C ILE A 449 40.35 18.84 6.49
N GLU A 450 40.06 19.94 7.18
CA GLU A 450 40.59 20.15 8.52
C GLU A 450 39.92 19.18 9.50
N VAL A 451 40.73 18.41 10.22
CA VAL A 451 40.28 17.42 11.22
C VAL A 451 40.90 17.83 12.54
N THR A 452 40.05 18.21 13.49
CA THR A 452 40.49 18.65 14.83
C THR A 452 40.76 17.46 15.74
N THR A 453 40.22 16.27 15.43
CA THR A 453 40.45 15.05 16.21
C THR A 453 41.77 14.36 15.88
N THR A 454 42.72 14.44 16.82
CA THR A 454 44.04 13.78 16.71
C THR A 454 43.97 12.25 16.91
N SER A 455 43.08 11.77 17.78
CA SER A 455 42.85 10.36 18.09
C SER A 455 41.36 10.08 18.35
N GLY A 456 40.93 8.83 18.18
CA GLY A 456 39.54 8.40 18.44
C GLY A 456 38.58 8.49 17.23
N PRO A 457 37.27 8.22 17.45
CA PRO A 457 36.25 8.31 16.41
C PRO A 457 36.06 9.75 15.92
N PHE A 458 35.76 9.92 14.63
CA PHE A 458 35.54 11.24 14.03
C PHE A 458 34.26 11.89 14.58
N THR A 459 34.27 13.22 14.72
CA THR A 459 33.08 13.94 15.14
C THR A 459 32.02 13.92 14.03
N LYS A 460 30.76 14.20 14.43
CA LYS A 460 29.65 14.30 13.47
C LYS A 460 29.87 15.42 12.45
N GLU A 461 30.53 16.50 12.85
CA GLU A 461 30.84 17.67 12.03
C GLU A 461 31.91 17.35 10.99
N GLU A 462 33.05 16.76 11.40
CA GLU A 462 34.10 16.28 10.50
C GLU A 462 33.52 15.31 9.46
N SER A 463 32.69 14.36 9.92
CA SER A 463 32.02 13.42 9.03
C SER A 463 31.05 14.12 8.08
N ALA A 464 30.33 15.16 8.52
CA ALA A 464 29.43 15.91 7.67
C ALA A 464 30.17 16.72 6.59
N ILE A 465 31.30 17.34 6.95
CA ILE A 465 32.17 18.06 6.02
C ILE A 465 32.73 17.08 4.98
N ALA A 466 33.27 15.93 5.42
CA ALA A 466 33.75 14.87 4.54
C ALA A 466 32.68 14.36 3.56
N ARG A 467 31.45 14.14 4.04
CA ARG A 467 30.32 13.77 3.15
C ARG A 467 30.05 14.83 2.09
N ARG A 468 30.13 16.10 2.45
CA ARG A 468 29.85 17.22 1.54
C ARG A 468 30.92 17.31 0.46
N THR A 469 32.20 17.19 0.83
CA THR A 469 33.33 17.24 -0.10
C THR A 469 33.33 16.05 -1.06
N VAL A 470 33.13 14.82 -0.57
CA VAL A 470 33.00 13.61 -1.40
C VAL A 470 31.82 13.71 -2.37
N ARG A 471 30.66 14.20 -1.92
CA ARG A 471 29.49 14.38 -2.82
C ARG A 471 29.73 15.43 -3.90
N SER A 472 30.38 16.54 -3.55
CA SER A 472 30.68 17.63 -4.47
C SER A 472 31.64 17.19 -5.58
N THR A 473 32.73 16.55 -5.20
CA THR A 473 33.76 16.01 -6.11
C THR A 473 33.20 14.92 -7.03
N LEU A 474 32.53 13.89 -6.51
CA LEU A 474 31.89 12.86 -7.34
C LEU A 474 30.86 13.44 -8.33
N LYS A 475 30.16 14.53 -7.94
CA LYS A 475 29.24 15.23 -8.83
C LYS A 475 29.99 16.00 -9.93
N LYS A 476 31.12 16.63 -9.62
CA LYS A 476 31.98 17.30 -10.61
C LYS A 476 32.56 16.29 -11.61
N GLU A 477 33.10 15.18 -11.12
CA GLU A 477 33.63 14.10 -11.98
C GLU A 477 32.56 13.50 -12.89
N LYS A 478 31.34 13.27 -12.35
CA LYS A 478 30.23 12.79 -13.16
C LYS A 478 29.82 13.78 -14.25
N ARG A 479 29.95 15.09 -14.01
CA ARG A 479 29.72 16.13 -15.05
C ARG A 479 30.81 16.09 -16.10
N ALA A 480 32.09 16.05 -15.69
CA ALA A 480 33.23 15.93 -16.60
C ALA A 480 33.12 14.69 -17.50
N ALA A 481 32.85 13.52 -16.91
CA ALA A 481 32.65 12.27 -17.67
C ALA A 481 31.46 12.36 -18.66
N LYS A 482 30.41 13.12 -18.32
CA LYS A 482 29.27 13.36 -19.23
C LYS A 482 29.65 14.27 -20.39
N GLU A 483 30.47 15.28 -20.14
CA GLU A 483 30.96 16.20 -21.15
C GLU A 483 31.91 15.50 -22.13
N GLU A 484 32.82 14.65 -21.63
CA GLU A 484 33.69 13.79 -22.45
C GLU A 484 32.90 12.78 -23.29
N ALA A 485 31.90 12.12 -22.68
CA ALA A 485 30.99 11.23 -23.40
C ALA A 485 30.13 11.97 -24.45
N GLY A 486 29.81 13.24 -24.22
CA GLY A 486 29.13 14.10 -25.18
C GLY A 486 30.02 14.47 -26.37
N ARG A 487 31.28 14.85 -26.11
CA ARG A 487 32.28 15.19 -27.14
C ARG A 487 32.57 14.01 -28.07
N SER A 488 32.74 12.80 -27.53
CA SER A 488 32.98 11.59 -28.32
C SER A 488 31.81 11.16 -29.20
N LYS A 489 30.55 11.45 -28.80
CA LYS A 489 29.38 11.21 -29.67
C LYS A 489 29.30 12.21 -30.82
N LYS A 490 29.67 13.46 -30.59
CA LYS A 490 29.69 14.51 -31.63
C LYS A 490 30.75 14.21 -32.70
N SER A 491 31.95 13.74 -32.30
CA SER A 491 33.01 13.37 -33.25
C SER A 491 32.72 12.09 -34.05
N LYS A 492 31.99 11.12 -33.49
CA LYS A 492 31.53 9.95 -34.25
C LYS A 492 30.45 10.30 -35.29
N LYS A 493 29.56 11.25 -34.97
CA LYS A 493 28.51 11.70 -35.92
C LYS A 493 29.08 12.48 -37.10
N SER A 494 30.14 13.27 -36.91
CA SER A 494 30.81 13.99 -38.00
C SER A 494 31.64 13.09 -38.92
N LYS A 495 32.12 11.94 -38.44
CA LYS A 495 32.82 10.94 -39.27
C LYS A 495 31.90 10.02 -40.09
N ALA A 496 30.61 9.94 -39.75
CA ALA A 496 29.63 9.13 -40.49
C ALA A 496 28.87 9.93 -41.57
N SER A 497 29.13 11.24 -41.68
CA SER A 497 28.50 12.15 -42.65
C SER A 497 29.45 12.56 -43.79
N LYS A 498 30.69 12.09 -43.74
CA LYS A 498 31.63 12.03 -44.87
C LYS A 498 31.71 10.58 -45.29
#